data_AF-A0A7Z0GNN4-F1
#
_entry.id   AF-A0A7Z0GNN4-F1
#
_cell.length_a   1.000
_cell.length_b   1.000
_cell.length_c   1.000
_cell.angle_alpha   90.00
_cell.angle_beta   90.00
_cell.angle_gamma   90.00
#
_symmetry.space_group_name_H-M   'P 1'
#
loop_
_entity.id
_entity.type
_entity.pdbx_description
1 polymer ?
#
loop_
_entity_poly.entity_id
_entity_poly.type
_entity_poly.pdbx_seq_one_letter_code
_entity_poly.pdbx_strand_id
1 'polypeptide(L)' 'MSKGSFTALTVATDDLDGPFESMSTAGADVVQEPIDQDDGVRDCAFRDPAGNLLRINQR' A
#
# COMPACT_ATOMS: atom_id res chain seq x y z
N MET A 1 -15.31 -3.58 13.78
CA MET A 1 -14.38 -3.05 12.75
C MET A 1 -14.03 -1.63 13.11
N SER A 2 -12.75 -1.32 13.30
CA SER A 2 -12.29 0.06 13.46
C SER A 2 -12.57 0.81 12.15
N LYS A 3 -13.16 2.01 12.25
CA LYS A 3 -13.45 2.87 11.10
C LYS A 3 -12.30 3.87 11.01
N GLY A 4 -11.27 3.52 10.25
CA GLY A 4 -10.04 4.30 10.13
C GLY A 4 -10.29 5.78 9.83
N SER A 5 -9.50 6.66 10.43
CA SER A 5 -9.72 8.11 10.40
C SER A 5 -9.41 8.77 9.05
N PHE A 6 -8.55 8.16 8.23
CA PHE A 6 -8.11 8.73 6.96
C PHE A 6 -8.89 8.19 5.77
N THR A 7 -9.63 7.09 5.94
CA THR A 7 -10.31 6.32 4.88
C THR A 7 -9.35 5.72 3.85
N ALA A 8 -8.57 6.54 3.15
CA ALA A 8 -7.49 6.15 2.25
C ALA A 8 -6.34 7.17 2.29
N LEU A 9 -5.11 6.69 2.22
CA LEU A 9 -3.88 7.47 2.09
C LEU A 9 -3.08 6.97 0.90
N THR A 10 -2.64 7.87 0.02
CA THR A 10 -1.74 7.53 -1.09
C THR A 10 -0.40 8.21 -0.89
N VAL A 11 0.68 7.43 -0.97
CA VAL A 11 2.05 7.92 -0.93
C VAL A 11 2.81 7.48 -2.19
N ALA A 12 3.96 8.10 -2.46
CA ALA A 12 4.81 7.74 -3.59
C ALA A 12 6.22 7.39 -3.10
N THR A 13 6.88 6.48 -3.82
CA THR A 13 8.26 6.03 -3.58
C THR A 13 8.95 5.78 -4.91
N ASP A 14 10.27 5.91 -4.97
CA ASP A 14 11.04 5.57 -6.18
C ASP A 14 11.32 4.05 -6.26
N ASP A 15 11.27 3.36 -5.10
CA ASP A 15 11.41 1.91 -4.96
C ASP A 15 10.21 1.35 -4.19
N LEU A 16 9.41 0.52 -4.85
CA LEU A 16 8.22 -0.10 -4.28
C LEU A 16 8.52 -1.43 -3.58
N ASP A 17 9.55 -2.14 -4.03
CA ASP A 17 9.85 -3.50 -3.59
C ASP A 17 10.35 -3.48 -2.13
N GLY A 18 11.23 -2.54 -1.78
CA GLY A 18 11.74 -2.38 -0.41
C GLY A 18 10.65 -2.10 0.64
N PRO A 19 9.81 -1.06 0.47
CA PRO A 19 8.69 -0.79 1.37
C PRO A 19 7.68 -1.93 1.42
N PHE A 20 7.42 -2.60 0.29
CA PHE A 20 6.49 -3.72 0.24
C PHE A 20 6.99 -4.91 1.07
N GLU A 21 8.25 -5.33 0.88
CA GLU A 21 8.86 -6.42 1.64
C GLU A 21 8.87 -6.12 3.14
N SER A 22 9.25 -4.88 3.51
CA SER A 22 9.27 -4.44 4.90
C SER A 22 7.89 -4.49 5.54
N MET A 23 6.84 -4.03 4.85
CA MET A 23 5.48 -4.00 5.39
C MET A 23 4.87 -5.41 5.45
N SER A 24 5.09 -6.23 4.43
CA SER A 24 4.64 -7.62 4.41
C SER A 24 5.28 -8.43 5.54
N THR A 25 6.60 -8.28 5.74
CA THR A 25 7.33 -8.94 6.85
C THR A 25 6.86 -8.46 8.22
N ALA A 26 6.48 -7.17 8.34
CA ALA A 26 5.92 -6.61 9.57
C ALA A 26 4.47 -7.09 9.85
N GLY A 27 3.85 -7.85 8.94
CA GLY A 27 2.50 -8.37 9.09
C GLY A 27 1.40 -7.37 8.72
N ALA A 28 1.70 -6.40 7.85
CA ALA A 28 0.67 -5.55 7.27
C ALA A 28 -0.29 -6.39 6.42
N ASP A 29 -1.58 -6.06 6.47
CA ASP A 29 -2.60 -6.76 5.68
C ASP A 29 -2.50 -6.33 4.21
N VAL A 30 -2.02 -7.22 3.36
CA VAL A 30 -1.84 -6.96 1.92
C VAL A 30 -3.19 -7.02 1.23
N VAL A 31 -3.65 -5.89 0.73
CA VAL A 31 -4.86 -5.78 -0.09
C VAL A 31 -4.54 -6.07 -1.56
N GLN A 32 -3.37 -5.60 -2.02
CA GLN A 32 -2.88 -5.79 -3.38
C GLN A 32 -1.34 -5.86 -3.36
N GLU A 33 -0.80 -6.90 -3.98
CA GLU A 33 0.64 -7.02 -4.24
C GLU A 33 1.11 -5.98 -5.28
N PRO A 34 2.43 -5.73 -5.42
CA PRO A 34 2.96 -4.83 -6.43
C PRO A 34 2.55 -5.26 -7.84
N ILE A 35 1.79 -4.43 -8.54
CA ILE A 35 1.36 -4.68 -9.92
C ILE A 35 1.53 -3.42 -10.78
N ASP A 36 1.81 -3.62 -12.05
CA ASP A 36 1.80 -2.56 -13.06
C ASP A 36 0.35 -2.29 -13.48
N GLN A 37 -0.08 -1.05 -13.34
CA GLN A 37 -1.40 -0.58 -13.76
C GLN A 37 -1.39 -0.20 -15.24
N ASP A 38 -2.58 -0.18 -15.85
CA ASP A 38 -2.77 0.16 -17.26
C ASP A 38 -2.32 1.60 -17.61
N ASP A 39 -2.24 2.49 -16.61
CA ASP A 39 -1.77 3.87 -16.74
C ASP A 39 -0.24 4.00 -16.65
N GLY A 40 0.48 2.89 -16.51
CA GLY A 40 1.93 2.82 -16.42
C GLY A 40 2.50 3.04 -15.02
N VAL A 41 1.65 3.20 -13.99
CA VAL A 41 2.09 3.28 -12.59
C VAL A 41 2.19 1.88 -12.00
N ARG A 42 3.28 1.57 -11.32
CA ARG A 42 3.39 0.37 -10.50
C ARG A 42 2.95 0.68 -9.07
N ASP A 43 2.02 -0.07 -8.48
CA ASP A 43 1.52 0.22 -7.13
C ASP A 43 1.21 -1.02 -6.29
N CYS A 44 1.12 -0.82 -4.97
CA CYS A 44 0.63 -1.82 -4.02
C CYS A 44 -0.32 -1.20 -2.99
N ALA A 45 -1.11 -2.05 -2.32
CA ALA A 45 -2.08 -1.59 -1.34
C ALA A 45 -2.08 -2.44 -0.07
N PHE A 46 -2.23 -1.77 1.07
CA PHE A 46 -2.30 -2.37 2.39
C PHE A 46 -3.49 -1.87 3.18
N ARG A 47 -3.85 -2.63 4.22
CA ARG A 47 -4.76 -2.21 5.26
C ARG A 47 -4.03 -2.05 6.58
N ASP A 48 -4.20 -0.89 7.19
CA ASP A 48 -3.66 -0.65 8.53
C ASP A 48 -4.58 -1.24 9.62
N PRO A 49 -4.11 -1.34 10.88
CA PRO A 49 -4.93 -1.86 11.98
C PRO A 49 -6.18 -1.02 12.29
N ALA A 50 -6.20 0.25 11.88
CA ALA A 50 -7.37 1.11 12.03
C ALA A 50 -8.39 0.90 10.90
N GLY A 51 -8.05 0.13 9.85
CA GLY A 51 -8.88 -0.15 8.68
C GLY A 51 -8.74 0.86 7.54
N ASN A 52 -7.75 1.76 7.61
CA ASN A 52 -7.42 2.68 6.51
C ASN A 52 -6.79 1.90 5.34
N LEU A 53 -7.09 2.33 4.12
CA LEU A 53 -6.41 1.86 2.92
C LEU A 53 -5.14 2.68 2.70
N LEU A 54 -3.99 2.03 2.59
CA LEU A 54 -2.74 2.66 2.21
C LEU A 54 -2.38 2.23 0.79
N ARG A 55 -2.25 3.17 -0.14
CA ARG A 55 -1.78 2.95 -1.51
C ARG A 55 -0.37 3.53 -1.65
N ILE A 56 0.53 2.78 -2.28
CA ILE A 56 1.90 3.21 -2.54
C ILE A 56 2.16 3.11 -4.03
N ASN A 57 2.46 4.23 -4.67
CA ASN A 57 2.75 4.29 -6.11
C ASN A 57 4.25 4.45 -6.32
N GLN A 58 4.82 3.68 -7.24
CA GLN A 58 6.17 3.86 -7.73
C GLN A 58 6.24 5.04 -8.72
N ARG A 59 7.24 5.91 -8.60
CA ARG A 59 7.47 7.06 -9.49
C ARG A 59 8.89 7.15 -10.00
#